data_AF-A0A2P9DRR9-F1
#
_entry.id   AF-A0A2P9DRR9-F1
#
_cell.length_a   1.000
_cell.length_b   1.000
_cell.length_c   1.000
_cell.angle_alpha   90.00
_cell.angle_beta   90.00
_cell.angle_gamma   90.00
#
_symmetry.space_group_name_H-M   'P 1'
#
loop_
_entity.id
_entity.type
_entity.pdbx_description
1 polymer ?
#
loop_
_entity_poly.entity_id
_entity_poly.type
_entity_poly.pdbx_seq_one_letter_code
_entity_poly.pdbx_strand_id
1 'polypeptide(L)'
;MIYPEDTTHMKKWFFKSRREIDDICLKKYNDFKDEFKDNNIKIPKYNDVEKTKVYFCYQLVHFCEIKMLRPHIVECAIILYNRFYLKEIILEYDPRILIFTCIVLAIKIEGYGRLYKINEFFNDIDIDLDKVLEHENIVCSSLNFELNFLYTKECIFYLKNQFEKYINKYILDADKIDNSLESIINTICFNASKDCIKLIENFYTTFIYTPSQIALYCFTNNIKKNLNIANSDMFILEFITNNNQILFQKMKNKIKEMDESYRTYIGLRNTFDDENTTRQIGETLDMCIDIYDMLKKKKSSKKSKRKKLDNKEDNVTETSKKVQVS
;
A
#
# COMPACT_ATOMS: atom_id res chain seq x y z
N MET A 1 -0.50 3.15 25.99
CA MET A 1 -1.46 3.28 24.87
C MET A 1 -2.11 1.91 24.70
N ILE A 2 -3.44 1.82 24.73
CA ILE A 2 -4.14 0.57 24.38
C ILE A 2 -4.18 0.54 22.85
N TYR A 3 -3.55 -0.46 22.24
CA TYR A 3 -3.56 -0.60 20.79
C TYR A 3 -4.97 -1.04 20.35
N PRO A 4 -5.54 -0.47 19.28
CA PRO A 4 -6.95 -0.70 18.96
C PRO A 4 -7.15 -2.04 18.23
N GLU A 5 -7.17 -3.13 19.01
CA GLU A 5 -7.29 -4.52 18.56
C GLU A 5 -8.64 -4.81 17.88
N ASP A 6 -9.70 -4.07 18.24
CA ASP A 6 -11.05 -4.30 17.75
C ASP A 6 -11.39 -3.64 16.41
N THR A 7 -10.42 -2.99 15.76
CA THR A 7 -10.61 -2.31 14.47
C THR A 7 -10.81 -3.29 13.31
N THR A 8 -11.55 -2.85 12.27
CA THR A 8 -11.62 -3.58 11.00
C THR A 8 -10.24 -3.75 10.38
N HIS A 9 -9.39 -2.74 10.52
CA HIS A 9 -7.98 -2.77 10.15
C HIS A 9 -7.27 -4.01 10.71
N MET A 10 -7.37 -4.26 12.02
CA MET A 10 -6.75 -5.41 12.68
C MET A 10 -7.42 -6.74 12.31
N LYS A 11 -8.76 -6.78 12.26
CA LYS A 11 -9.52 -8.03 12.08
C LYS A 11 -9.49 -8.57 10.65
N LYS A 12 -9.41 -7.71 9.64
CA LYS A 12 -9.60 -8.10 8.22
C LYS A 12 -8.34 -8.03 7.37
N TRP A 13 -7.32 -7.30 7.82
CA TRP A 13 -6.14 -6.99 7.00
C TRP A 13 -4.82 -7.46 7.60
N PHE A 14 -4.86 -8.23 8.69
CA PHE A 14 -3.67 -8.91 9.21
C PHE A 14 -3.78 -10.41 9.02
N PHE A 15 -2.73 -10.99 8.48
CA PHE A 15 -2.62 -12.43 8.22
C PHE A 15 -1.50 -13.03 9.06
N LYS A 16 -1.60 -14.33 9.29
CA LYS A 16 -0.67 -15.04 10.19
C LYS A 16 0.69 -15.25 9.53
N SER A 17 0.73 -15.30 8.21
CA SER A 17 1.94 -15.65 7.48
C SER A 17 1.92 -15.11 6.05
N ARG A 18 3.12 -15.01 5.47
CA ARG A 18 3.31 -14.71 4.04
C ARG A 18 2.56 -15.70 3.13
N ARG A 19 2.56 -16.99 3.50
CA ARG A 19 1.91 -18.05 2.73
C ARG A 19 0.41 -17.83 2.56
N GLU A 20 -0.26 -17.36 3.61
CA GLU A 20 -1.70 -17.05 3.54
C GLU A 20 -2.02 -15.95 2.51
N ILE A 21 -1.16 -14.94 2.42
CA ILE A 21 -1.29 -13.85 1.45
C ILE A 21 -0.98 -14.36 0.03
N ASP A 22 0.06 -15.19 -0.11
CA ASP A 22 0.43 -15.82 -1.38
C ASP A 22 -0.69 -16.72 -1.91
N ASP A 23 -1.33 -17.51 -1.04
CA ASP A 23 -2.43 -18.40 -1.42
C ASP A 23 -3.64 -17.59 -1.93
N ILE A 24 -3.93 -16.42 -1.32
CA ILE A 24 -4.99 -15.50 -1.79
C ILE A 24 -4.66 -14.96 -3.19
N CYS A 25 -3.44 -14.48 -3.39
CA CYS A 25 -3.01 -13.88 -4.66
C CYS A 25 -2.94 -14.93 -5.78
N LEU A 26 -2.39 -16.10 -5.48
CA LEU A 26 -2.26 -17.21 -6.43
C LEU A 26 -3.64 -17.75 -6.83
N LYS A 27 -4.57 -17.88 -5.88
CA LYS A 27 -5.95 -18.27 -6.19
C LYS A 27 -6.58 -17.31 -7.21
N LYS A 28 -6.50 -16.00 -6.97
CA LYS A 28 -7.03 -14.98 -7.90
C LYS A 28 -6.43 -15.07 -9.29
N TYR A 29 -5.12 -15.27 -9.36
CA TYR A 29 -4.43 -15.44 -10.63
C TYR A 29 -4.92 -16.69 -11.38
N ASN A 30 -5.10 -17.81 -10.68
CA ASN A 30 -5.62 -19.04 -11.28
C ASN A 30 -7.08 -18.90 -11.72
N ASP A 31 -7.93 -18.30 -10.88
CA ASP A 31 -9.33 -18.03 -11.20
C ASP A 31 -9.43 -17.19 -12.49
N PHE A 32 -8.61 -16.13 -12.61
CA PHE A 32 -8.51 -15.34 -13.84
C PHE A 32 -8.04 -16.18 -15.02
N LYS A 33 -6.96 -16.95 -14.85
CA LYS A 33 -6.40 -17.79 -15.93
C LYS A 33 -7.44 -18.80 -16.44
N ASP A 34 -8.23 -19.39 -15.55
CA ASP A 34 -9.26 -20.35 -15.87
C ASP A 34 -10.45 -19.70 -16.59
N GLU A 35 -10.86 -18.49 -16.19
CA GLU A 35 -11.91 -17.71 -16.89
C GLU A 35 -11.49 -17.38 -18.34
N PHE A 36 -10.21 -17.10 -18.57
CA PHE A 36 -9.69 -16.62 -19.86
C PHE A 36 -8.90 -17.66 -20.65
N LYS A 37 -8.95 -18.93 -20.27
CA LYS A 37 -8.22 -20.03 -20.95
C LYS A 37 -8.52 -20.13 -22.45
N ASP A 38 -9.77 -19.84 -22.85
CA ASP A 38 -10.25 -19.97 -24.23
C ASP A 38 -10.08 -18.68 -25.05
N ASN A 39 -9.53 -17.61 -24.45
CA ASN A 39 -9.52 -16.29 -25.06
C ASN A 39 -8.35 -16.01 -26.01
N ASN A 40 -7.49 -17.01 -26.31
CA ASN A 40 -6.29 -16.90 -27.15
C ASN A 40 -5.42 -15.67 -26.83
N ILE A 41 -5.31 -15.33 -25.53
CA ILE A 41 -4.51 -14.22 -25.03
C ILE A 41 -3.36 -14.78 -24.21
N LYS A 42 -2.19 -14.17 -24.37
CA LYS A 42 -1.01 -14.49 -23.58
C LYS A 42 -1.13 -13.85 -22.20
N ILE A 43 -1.26 -14.68 -21.18
CA ILE A 43 -1.30 -14.24 -19.77
C ILE A 43 0.14 -14.26 -19.21
N PRO A 44 0.65 -13.16 -18.63
CA PRO A 44 1.96 -13.13 -17.99
C PRO A 44 2.07 -14.15 -16.85
N LYS A 45 3.29 -14.58 -16.51
CA LYS A 45 3.48 -15.51 -15.39
C LYS A 45 3.16 -14.83 -14.06
N TYR A 46 2.66 -15.60 -13.10
CA TYR A 46 2.33 -15.11 -11.76
C TYR A 46 3.43 -14.26 -11.12
N ASN A 47 4.68 -14.74 -11.13
CA ASN A 47 5.79 -14.00 -10.53
C ASN A 47 6.06 -12.66 -11.22
N ASP A 48 5.84 -12.56 -12.53
CA ASP A 48 6.04 -11.33 -13.30
C ASP A 48 4.91 -10.32 -12.98
N VAL A 49 3.68 -10.79 -12.80
CA VAL A 49 2.55 -9.98 -12.32
C VAL A 49 2.80 -9.45 -10.91
N GLU A 50 3.24 -10.31 -9.99
CA GLU A 50 3.54 -9.91 -8.61
C GLU A 50 4.73 -8.95 -8.53
N LYS A 51 5.77 -9.16 -9.34
CA LYS A 51 6.90 -8.21 -9.45
C LYS A 51 6.45 -6.86 -10.00
N THR A 52 5.60 -6.86 -11.03
CA THR A 52 5.01 -5.64 -11.60
C THR A 52 4.17 -4.90 -10.57
N LYS A 53 3.40 -5.61 -9.73
CA LYS A 53 2.65 -5.02 -8.61
C LYS A 53 3.53 -4.27 -7.64
N VAL A 54 4.63 -4.87 -7.22
CA VAL A 54 5.58 -4.24 -6.30
C VAL A 54 6.28 -3.05 -6.97
N TYR A 55 6.65 -3.17 -8.24
CA TYR A 55 7.24 -2.05 -8.99
C TYR A 55 6.34 -0.82 -9.04
N PHE A 56 5.04 -0.98 -9.31
CA PHE A 56 4.13 0.17 -9.33
C PHE A 56 3.90 0.77 -7.94
N CYS A 57 3.98 -0.02 -6.87
CA CYS A 57 4.04 0.52 -5.50
C CYS A 57 5.29 1.37 -5.28
N TYR A 58 6.45 0.91 -5.77
CA TYR A 58 7.69 1.70 -5.78
C TYR A 58 7.54 3.02 -6.56
N GLN A 59 6.94 2.98 -7.75
CA GLN A 59 6.67 4.18 -8.55
C GLN A 59 5.72 5.16 -7.84
N LEU A 60 4.70 4.65 -7.15
CA LEU A 60 3.81 5.45 -6.30
C LEU A 60 4.62 6.21 -5.25
N VAL A 61 5.49 5.53 -4.51
CA VAL A 61 6.34 6.15 -3.48
C VAL A 61 7.28 7.17 -4.09
N HIS A 62 7.96 6.81 -5.17
CA HIS A 62 8.91 7.69 -5.86
C HIS A 62 8.24 8.99 -6.34
N PHE A 63 7.05 8.88 -6.95
CA PHE A 63 6.27 10.05 -7.36
C PHE A 63 5.88 10.92 -6.16
N CYS A 64 5.45 10.31 -5.05
CA CYS A 64 5.08 11.05 -3.83
C CYS A 64 6.28 11.78 -3.21
N GLU A 65 7.48 11.20 -3.28
CA GLU A 65 8.72 11.84 -2.85
C GLU A 65 9.07 13.06 -3.72
N ILE A 66 8.95 12.95 -5.05
CA ILE A 66 9.13 14.08 -5.98
C ILE A 66 8.14 15.22 -5.66
N LYS A 67 6.88 14.87 -5.40
CA LYS A 67 5.82 15.82 -5.01
C LYS A 67 5.89 16.29 -3.56
N MET A 68 6.87 15.83 -2.78
CA MET A 68 7.08 16.21 -1.38
C MET A 68 5.82 16.00 -0.51
N LEU A 69 5.05 14.93 -0.78
CA LEU A 69 3.89 14.60 0.03
C LEU A 69 4.32 14.20 1.45
N ARG A 70 3.49 14.54 2.43
CA ARG A 70 3.75 14.20 3.83
C ARG A 70 3.77 12.67 4.00
N PRO A 71 4.68 12.10 4.80
CA PRO A 71 4.85 10.64 4.89
C PRO A 71 3.57 9.85 5.21
N HIS A 72 2.70 10.34 6.10
CA HIS A 72 1.44 9.66 6.42
C HIS A 72 0.44 9.60 5.24
N ILE A 73 0.47 10.58 4.34
CA ILE A 73 -0.32 10.55 3.10
C ILE A 73 0.24 9.46 2.17
N VAL A 74 1.56 9.36 2.08
CA VAL A 74 2.23 8.31 1.29
C VAL A 74 1.92 6.92 1.89
N GLU A 75 1.99 6.77 3.21
CA GLU A 75 1.62 5.54 3.92
C GLU A 75 0.17 5.14 3.62
N CYS A 76 -0.77 6.09 3.68
CA CYS A 76 -2.16 5.88 3.30
C CYS A 76 -2.29 5.40 1.85
N ALA A 77 -1.61 6.03 0.90
CA ALA A 77 -1.65 5.66 -0.50
C ALA A 77 -1.12 4.23 -0.74
N ILE A 78 -0.04 3.85 -0.08
CA ILE A 78 0.50 2.48 -0.14
C ILE A 78 -0.49 1.47 0.45
N ILE A 79 -1.09 1.76 1.61
CA ILE A 79 -2.07 0.87 2.24
C ILE A 79 -3.28 0.67 1.32
N LEU A 80 -3.80 1.73 0.70
CA LEU A 80 -4.88 1.65 -0.28
C LEU A 80 -4.50 0.74 -1.45
N TYR A 81 -3.33 0.99 -2.06
CA TYR A 81 -2.82 0.22 -3.19
C TYR A 81 -2.64 -1.27 -2.87
N ASN A 82 -1.97 -1.57 -1.76
CA ASN A 82 -1.72 -2.94 -1.33
C ASN A 82 -3.04 -3.66 -1.02
N ARG A 83 -3.94 -3.03 -0.25
CA ARG A 83 -5.26 -3.63 0.05
C ARG A 83 -6.09 -3.89 -1.19
N PHE A 84 -6.07 -2.94 -2.13
CA PHE A 84 -6.74 -3.09 -3.41
C PHE A 84 -6.23 -4.31 -4.15
N TYR A 85 -4.90 -4.44 -4.34
CA TYR A 85 -4.33 -5.59 -5.06
C TYR A 85 -4.18 -6.88 -4.24
N LEU A 86 -4.62 -6.88 -2.98
CA LEU A 86 -4.93 -8.12 -2.26
C LEU A 86 -6.35 -8.60 -2.61
N LYS A 87 -7.27 -7.66 -2.86
CA LYS A 87 -8.68 -7.92 -3.20
C LYS A 87 -8.96 -7.97 -4.69
N GLU A 88 -8.05 -7.49 -5.52
CA GLU A 88 -8.15 -7.41 -6.98
C GLU A 88 -6.80 -7.84 -7.60
N ILE A 89 -6.72 -7.91 -8.93
CA ILE A 89 -5.51 -8.32 -9.64
C ILE A 89 -5.13 -7.32 -10.73
N ILE A 90 -3.82 -7.16 -10.96
CA ILE A 90 -3.30 -6.28 -12.02
C ILE A 90 -3.81 -6.66 -13.40
N LEU A 91 -4.10 -7.93 -13.65
CA LEU A 91 -4.64 -8.37 -14.94
C LEU A 91 -6.03 -7.78 -15.25
N GLU A 92 -6.75 -7.29 -14.25
CA GLU A 92 -8.07 -6.66 -14.42
C GLU A 92 -8.04 -5.14 -14.24
N TYR A 93 -7.12 -4.64 -13.42
CA TYR A 93 -7.06 -3.23 -13.02
C TYR A 93 -5.67 -2.65 -13.25
N ASP A 94 -5.61 -1.63 -14.11
CA ASP A 94 -4.37 -1.02 -14.59
C ASP A 94 -3.61 -0.27 -13.47
N PRO A 95 -2.42 -0.75 -13.07
CA PRO A 95 -1.65 -0.13 -11.99
C PRO A 95 -1.19 1.30 -12.33
N ARG A 96 -1.08 1.66 -13.62
CA ARG A 96 -0.75 3.04 -14.04
C ARG A 96 -1.83 4.04 -13.64
N ILE A 97 -3.09 3.61 -13.57
CA ILE A 97 -4.21 4.46 -13.12
C ILE A 97 -4.30 4.37 -11.59
N LEU A 98 -4.22 3.14 -11.06
CA LEU A 98 -4.47 2.87 -9.65
C LEU A 98 -3.50 3.60 -8.71
N ILE A 99 -2.22 3.77 -9.08
CA ILE A 99 -1.27 4.51 -8.23
C ILE A 99 -1.74 5.95 -8.00
N PHE A 100 -2.20 6.64 -9.04
CA PHE A 100 -2.66 8.01 -8.95
C PHE A 100 -4.02 8.10 -8.25
N THR A 101 -4.91 7.13 -8.48
CA THR A 101 -6.17 7.03 -7.73
C THR A 101 -5.92 6.87 -6.23
N CYS A 102 -4.98 6.02 -5.82
CA CYS A 102 -4.62 5.83 -4.42
C CYS A 102 -4.02 7.10 -3.80
N ILE A 103 -3.18 7.83 -4.56
CA ILE A 103 -2.61 9.12 -4.11
C ILE A 103 -3.72 10.17 -3.90
N VAL A 104 -4.63 10.33 -4.87
CA VAL A 104 -5.74 11.30 -4.76
C VAL A 104 -6.65 10.94 -3.58
N LEU A 105 -7.01 9.67 -3.43
CA LEU A 105 -7.81 9.19 -2.30
C LEU A 105 -7.09 9.44 -0.97
N ALA A 106 -5.79 9.14 -0.87
CA ALA A 106 -5.03 9.37 0.35
C ALA A 106 -5.01 10.84 0.75
N ILE A 107 -4.80 11.75 -0.21
CA ILE A 107 -4.87 13.20 0.02
C ILE A 107 -6.26 13.61 0.59
N LYS A 108 -7.34 13.03 0.05
CA LYS A 108 -8.71 13.29 0.51
C LYS A 108 -8.97 12.71 1.90
N ILE A 109 -8.63 11.44 2.12
CA ILE A 109 -8.84 10.70 3.38
C ILE A 109 -8.09 11.37 4.53
N GLU A 110 -6.86 11.80 4.30
CA GLU A 110 -6.05 12.50 5.30
C GLU A 110 -6.45 13.97 5.52
N GLY A 111 -7.49 14.46 4.82
CA GLY A 111 -8.03 15.81 5.01
C GLY A 111 -7.25 16.93 4.30
N TYR A 112 -6.38 16.60 3.35
CA TYR A 112 -5.57 17.57 2.60
C TYR A 112 -6.16 17.97 1.24
N GLY A 113 -7.33 17.47 0.86
CA GLY A 113 -7.94 17.74 -0.47
C GLY A 113 -8.09 19.22 -0.85
N ARG A 114 -8.18 20.14 0.12
CA ARG A 114 -8.24 21.59 -0.14
C ARG A 114 -6.89 22.23 -0.43
N LEU A 115 -5.80 21.55 -0.07
CA LEU A 115 -4.43 22.05 -0.23
C LEU A 115 -3.85 21.68 -1.61
N TYR A 116 -4.45 20.72 -2.30
CA TYR A 116 -4.00 20.24 -3.60
C TYR A 116 -5.09 20.41 -4.64
N LYS A 117 -4.86 21.27 -5.63
CA LYS A 117 -5.65 21.27 -6.85
C LYS A 117 -5.14 20.15 -7.75
N ILE A 118 -5.94 19.10 -7.93
CA ILE A 118 -5.53 17.87 -8.60
C ILE A 118 -4.93 18.11 -10.00
N ASN A 119 -5.53 19.00 -10.80
CA ASN A 119 -5.00 19.33 -12.13
C ASN A 119 -3.61 20.00 -12.07
N GLU A 120 -3.39 20.89 -11.11
CA GLU A 120 -2.08 21.53 -10.92
C GLU A 120 -1.06 20.55 -10.31
N PHE A 121 -1.53 19.63 -9.46
CA PHE A 121 -0.68 18.63 -8.81
C PHE A 121 -0.08 17.64 -9.81
N PHE A 122 -0.80 17.32 -10.89
CA PHE A 122 -0.36 16.38 -11.94
C PHE A 122 0.03 17.04 -13.27
N ASN A 123 0.29 18.35 -13.27
CA ASN A 123 0.54 19.12 -14.50
C ASN A 123 1.82 18.75 -15.27
N ASP A 124 2.74 18.04 -14.62
CA ASP A 124 4.05 17.63 -15.12
C ASP A 124 4.07 16.19 -15.65
N ILE A 125 2.93 15.49 -15.60
CA ILE A 125 2.79 14.12 -16.08
C ILE A 125 1.57 13.98 -17.00
N ASP A 126 1.70 13.13 -18.02
CA ASP A 126 0.60 12.81 -18.92
C ASP A 126 -0.24 11.68 -18.33
N ILE A 127 -1.33 12.04 -17.64
CA ILE A 127 -2.27 11.08 -17.05
C ILE A 127 -3.71 11.43 -17.41
N ASP A 128 -4.51 10.37 -17.59
CA ASP A 128 -5.95 10.48 -17.79
C ASP A 128 -6.66 10.68 -16.44
N LEU A 129 -6.76 11.94 -16.02
CA LEU A 129 -7.36 12.33 -14.74
C LEU A 129 -8.81 11.88 -14.61
N ASP A 130 -9.58 11.87 -15.70
CA ASP A 130 -10.97 11.42 -15.67
C ASP A 130 -11.02 9.94 -15.28
N LYS A 131 -10.18 9.09 -15.88
CA LYS A 131 -10.07 7.69 -15.44
C LYS A 131 -9.60 7.55 -14.01
N VAL A 132 -8.64 8.36 -13.56
CA VAL A 132 -8.16 8.33 -12.17
C VAL A 132 -9.31 8.58 -11.20
N LEU A 133 -10.15 9.57 -11.49
CA LEU A 133 -11.32 9.92 -10.67
C LEU A 133 -12.43 8.86 -10.76
N GLU A 134 -12.67 8.27 -11.94
CA GLU A 134 -13.62 7.16 -12.11
C GLU A 134 -13.25 5.94 -11.24
N HIS A 135 -11.95 5.70 -11.02
CA HIS A 135 -11.47 4.58 -10.23
C HIS A 135 -11.56 4.81 -8.71
N GLU A 136 -11.86 6.02 -8.24
CA GLU A 136 -11.98 6.28 -6.79
C GLU A 136 -13.03 5.38 -6.14
N ASN A 137 -14.23 5.32 -6.73
CA ASN A 137 -15.31 4.49 -6.21
C ASN A 137 -15.00 3.00 -6.34
N ILE A 138 -14.23 2.59 -7.36
CA ILE A 138 -13.79 1.20 -7.54
C ILE A 138 -12.88 0.81 -6.37
N VAL A 139 -11.86 1.62 -6.07
CA VAL A 139 -10.96 1.37 -4.93
C VAL A 139 -11.74 1.30 -3.63
N CYS A 140 -12.56 2.32 -3.32
CA CYS A 140 -13.35 2.33 -2.09
C CYS A 140 -14.28 1.10 -1.98
N SER A 141 -14.92 0.70 -3.07
CA SER A 141 -15.82 -0.45 -3.09
C SER A 141 -15.07 -1.78 -2.90
N SER A 142 -13.93 -1.99 -3.57
CA SER A 142 -13.10 -3.20 -3.39
C SER A 142 -12.59 -3.34 -1.94
N LEU A 143 -12.42 -2.22 -1.24
CA LEU A 143 -12.04 -2.17 0.17
C LEU A 143 -13.24 -2.25 1.13
N ASN A 144 -14.47 -2.38 0.63
CA ASN A 144 -15.73 -2.29 1.41
C ASN A 144 -15.80 -1.01 2.26
N PHE A 145 -15.27 0.10 1.74
CA PHE A 145 -15.19 1.40 2.42
C PHE A 145 -14.44 1.36 3.77
N GLU A 146 -13.55 0.39 3.97
CA GLU A 146 -12.71 0.29 5.15
C GLU A 146 -11.48 1.19 5.05
N LEU A 147 -11.72 2.50 5.17
CA LEU A 147 -10.73 3.57 4.98
C LEU A 147 -10.08 4.06 6.29
N ASN A 148 -10.39 3.42 7.41
CA ASN A 148 -9.74 3.71 8.69
C ASN A 148 -8.44 2.92 8.81
N PHE A 149 -7.32 3.63 8.72
CA PHE A 149 -5.99 3.05 8.79
C PHE A 149 -5.29 3.37 10.12
N LEU A 150 -4.38 2.49 10.52
CA LEU A 150 -3.44 2.74 11.61
C LEU A 150 -2.10 3.05 10.96
N TYR A 151 -1.43 4.11 11.42
CA TYR A 151 -0.18 4.58 10.81
C TYR A 151 1.02 4.44 11.73
N THR A 152 2.20 4.43 11.12
CA THR A 152 3.48 4.41 11.83
C THR A 152 3.81 5.73 12.51
N LYS A 153 3.24 6.85 12.05
CA LYS A 153 3.50 8.20 12.57
C LYS A 153 3.19 8.33 14.06
N GLU A 154 2.04 7.87 14.52
CA GLU A 154 1.64 7.92 15.94
C GLU A 154 2.55 7.03 16.79
N CYS A 155 2.96 5.88 16.24
CA CYS A 155 3.91 4.98 16.88
C CYS A 155 5.29 5.63 17.01
N ILE A 156 5.81 6.28 15.97
CA ILE A 156 7.09 7.01 16.01
C ILE A 156 7.02 8.14 17.04
N PHE A 157 5.91 8.89 17.10
CA PHE A 157 5.72 9.94 18.11
C PHE A 157 5.78 9.37 19.53
N TYR A 158 5.11 8.24 19.78
CA TYR A 158 5.20 7.56 21.07
C TYR A 158 6.63 7.09 21.37
N LEU A 159 7.32 6.49 20.40
CA LEU A 159 8.70 6.01 20.55
C LEU A 159 9.67 7.16 20.84
N LYS A 160 9.52 8.31 20.17
CA LYS A 160 10.28 9.53 20.46
C LYS A 160 10.16 9.92 21.93
N ASN A 161 8.93 10.01 22.45
CA ASN A 161 8.70 10.39 23.85
C ASN A 161 9.30 9.39 24.84
N GLN A 162 9.28 8.10 24.53
CA GLN A 162 9.94 7.08 25.38
C GLN A 162 11.46 7.18 25.28
N PHE A 163 11.99 7.47 24.09
CA PHE A 163 13.41 7.58 23.88
C PHE A 163 13.99 8.81 24.57
N GLU A 164 13.29 9.94 24.56
CA GLU A 164 13.68 11.13 25.34
C GLU A 164 13.80 10.82 26.84
N LYS A 165 12.88 10.02 27.39
CA LYS A 165 13.00 9.56 28.80
C LYS A 165 14.21 8.66 29.01
N TYR A 166 14.51 7.78 28.05
CA TYR A 166 15.71 6.94 28.09
C TYR A 166 16.99 7.78 28.06
N ILE A 167 17.06 8.78 27.17
CA ILE A 167 18.19 9.71 27.06
C ILE A 167 18.37 10.48 28.37
N ASN A 168 17.29 11.04 28.92
CA ASN A 168 17.33 11.80 30.17
C ASN A 168 17.77 10.94 31.38
N LYS A 169 17.48 9.64 31.36
CA LYS A 169 17.82 8.74 32.47
C LYS A 169 19.27 8.22 32.40
N TYR A 170 19.77 7.94 31.21
CA TYR A 170 20.99 7.16 31.03
C TYR A 170 22.12 7.86 30.28
N ILE A 171 21.82 8.92 29.53
CA ILE A 171 22.80 9.59 28.67
C ILE A 171 23.10 11.00 29.18
N LEU A 172 22.10 11.69 29.72
CA LEU A 172 22.28 13.01 30.31
C LEU A 172 22.56 12.90 31.81
N ASP A 173 23.66 13.49 32.24
CA ASP A 173 23.80 13.96 33.61
C ASP A 173 22.93 15.23 33.75
N ALA A 174 22.27 15.39 34.91
CA ALA A 174 21.21 16.39 35.11
C ALA A 174 21.60 17.80 34.60
N ASP A 175 20.67 18.38 33.83
CA ASP A 175 20.62 19.75 33.27
C ASP A 175 21.07 19.95 31.81
N LYS A 176 20.06 19.78 30.93
CA LYS A 176 19.91 20.19 29.51
C LYS A 176 20.20 19.10 28.47
N ILE A 177 19.14 18.70 27.75
CA ILE A 177 19.26 18.19 26.38
C ILE A 177 19.93 19.31 25.58
N ASP A 178 21.19 19.15 25.23
CA ASP A 178 21.86 20.05 24.30
C ASP A 178 21.11 20.05 22.96
N ASN A 179 21.04 21.20 22.27
CA ASN A 179 20.40 21.34 20.97
C ASN A 179 20.92 20.30 19.95
N SER A 180 22.14 19.78 20.15
CA SER A 180 22.73 18.68 19.36
C SER A 180 21.95 17.35 19.51
N LEU A 181 21.56 16.96 20.73
CA LEU A 181 20.82 15.73 20.99
C LEU A 181 19.39 15.79 20.47
N GLU A 182 18.72 16.94 20.63
CA GLU A 182 17.38 17.14 20.05
C GLU A 182 17.43 16.98 18.52
N SER A 183 18.44 17.56 17.86
CA SER A 183 18.66 17.39 16.42
C SER A 183 18.88 15.93 16.03
N ILE A 184 19.64 15.17 16.82
CA ILE A 184 19.85 13.73 16.59
C ILE A 184 18.52 12.96 16.72
N ILE A 185 17.73 13.22 17.77
CA ILE A 185 16.43 12.55 17.98
C ILE A 185 15.48 12.86 16.82
N ASN A 186 15.41 14.11 16.39
CA ASN A 186 14.60 14.51 15.24
C ASN A 186 15.08 13.83 13.94
N THR A 187 16.39 13.68 13.76
CA THR A 187 16.98 12.95 12.63
C THR A 187 16.62 11.47 12.66
N ILE A 188 16.67 10.82 13.84
CA ILE A 188 16.22 9.44 14.04
C ILE A 188 14.75 9.30 13.65
N CYS A 189 13.87 10.21 14.12
CA CYS A 189 12.44 10.16 13.80
C CYS A 189 12.17 10.33 12.31
N PHE A 190 12.86 11.28 11.67
CA PHE A 190 12.72 11.54 10.24
C PHE A 190 13.16 10.34 9.40
N ASN A 191 14.33 9.78 9.69
CA ASN A 191 14.85 8.61 8.99
C ASN A 191 14.01 7.35 9.27
N ALA A 192 13.54 7.17 10.50
CA ALA A 192 12.63 6.08 10.84
C ALA A 192 11.32 6.18 10.04
N SER A 193 10.75 7.38 9.89
CA SER A 193 9.55 7.59 9.07
C SER A 193 9.79 7.21 7.61
N LYS A 194 10.94 7.58 7.02
CA LYS A 194 11.30 7.16 5.65
C LYS A 194 11.48 5.66 5.52
N ASP A 195 12.17 5.04 6.49
CA ASP A 195 12.38 3.59 6.50
C ASP A 195 11.05 2.83 6.65
N CYS A 196 10.09 3.36 7.43
CA CYS A 196 8.74 2.78 7.54
C CYS A 196 8.02 2.75 6.18
N ILE A 197 8.08 3.84 5.40
CA ILE A 197 7.48 3.90 4.06
C ILE A 197 8.09 2.81 3.16
N LYS A 198 9.42 2.70 3.12
CA LYS A 198 10.11 1.64 2.35
C LYS A 198 9.73 0.24 2.81
N LEU A 199 9.51 0.04 4.11
CA LEU A 199 9.13 -1.24 4.66
C LEU A 199 7.69 -1.62 4.25
N ILE A 200 6.76 -0.66 4.27
CA ILE A 200 5.34 -0.85 3.91
C ILE A 200 5.16 -0.98 2.39
N GLU A 201 6.05 -0.38 1.58
CA GLU A 201 6.14 -0.58 0.13
C GLU A 201 6.23 -2.08 -0.22
N ASN A 202 6.86 -2.89 0.64
CA ASN A 202 6.78 -4.35 0.56
C ASN A 202 5.36 -4.83 0.86
N PHE A 203 4.72 -5.41 -0.17
CA PHE A 203 3.35 -5.89 -0.14
C PHE A 203 3.01 -6.74 1.10
N TYR A 204 3.86 -7.71 1.46
CA TYR A 204 3.57 -8.62 2.58
C TYR A 204 3.68 -7.94 3.94
N THR A 205 4.62 -7.01 4.08
CA THR A 205 4.87 -6.32 5.34
C THR A 205 3.63 -5.58 5.81
N THR A 206 2.90 -4.96 4.88
CA THR A 206 1.64 -4.23 5.13
C THR A 206 0.60 -5.08 5.87
N PHE A 207 0.62 -6.41 5.70
CA PHE A 207 -0.39 -7.28 6.27
C PHE A 207 0.11 -8.28 7.33
N ILE A 208 1.42 -8.34 7.59
CA ILE A 208 1.99 -9.26 8.58
C ILE A 208 2.39 -8.51 9.86
N TYR A 209 2.82 -7.26 9.73
CA TYR A 209 3.40 -6.50 10.83
C TYR A 209 2.59 -5.26 11.14
N THR A 210 2.29 -5.06 12.42
CA THR A 210 1.54 -3.87 12.84
C THR A 210 2.38 -2.61 12.66
N PRO A 211 1.76 -1.44 12.43
CA PRO A 211 2.46 -0.15 12.43
C PRO A 211 3.40 0.05 13.63
N SER A 212 3.00 -0.41 14.82
CA SER A 212 3.86 -0.37 16.02
C SER A 212 5.12 -1.22 15.89
N GLN A 213 5.02 -2.42 15.30
CA GLN A 213 6.18 -3.29 15.07
C GLN A 213 7.11 -2.71 14.01
N ILE A 214 6.55 -2.18 12.92
CA ILE A 214 7.28 -1.51 11.84
C ILE A 214 8.03 -0.29 12.38
N ALA A 215 7.32 0.60 13.08
CA ALA A 215 7.90 1.79 13.69
C ALA A 215 9.01 1.44 14.69
N LEU A 216 8.81 0.43 15.55
CA LEU A 216 9.81 0.01 16.53
C LEU A 216 11.09 -0.50 15.84
N TYR A 217 10.97 -1.34 14.81
CA TYR A 217 12.12 -1.81 14.03
C TYR A 217 12.86 -0.64 13.38
N CYS A 218 12.16 0.22 12.63
CA CYS A 218 12.78 1.36 11.94
C CYS A 218 13.43 2.34 12.92
N PHE A 219 12.76 2.64 14.04
CA PHE A 219 13.29 3.54 15.07
C PHE A 219 14.53 2.98 15.74
N THR A 220 14.50 1.71 16.16
CA THR A 220 15.66 1.06 16.83
C THR A 220 16.85 0.90 15.90
N ASN A 221 16.63 0.65 14.61
CA ASN A 221 17.70 0.63 13.63
C ASN A 221 18.32 2.03 13.45
N ASN A 222 17.50 3.08 13.47
CA ASN A 222 17.99 4.45 13.38
C ASN A 222 18.70 4.93 14.66
N ILE A 223 18.31 4.46 15.86
CA ILE A 223 19.11 4.65 17.08
C ILE A 223 20.52 4.08 16.87
N LYS A 224 20.62 2.81 16.44
CA LYS A 224 21.90 2.13 16.23
C LYS A 224 22.80 2.80 15.20
N LYS A 225 22.23 3.47 14.19
CA LYS A 225 22.97 4.18 13.13
C LYS A 225 23.43 5.58 13.55
N ASN A 226 22.62 6.30 14.33
CA ASN A 226 22.81 7.73 14.58
C ASN A 226 23.26 8.05 16.01
N LEU A 227 23.15 7.11 16.96
CA LEU A 227 23.53 7.31 18.35
C LEU A 227 24.10 6.03 18.98
N ASN A 228 25.34 5.70 18.63
CA ASN A 228 26.01 4.46 19.07
C ASN A 228 26.12 4.29 20.58
N ILE A 229 26.13 5.39 21.34
CA ILE A 229 26.16 5.37 22.81
C ILE A 229 24.85 4.85 23.43
N ALA A 230 23.74 4.90 22.68
CA ALA A 230 22.45 4.42 23.15
C ALA A 230 22.33 2.90 23.00
N ASN A 231 21.98 2.23 24.09
CA ASN A 231 21.70 0.81 24.10
C ASN A 231 20.22 0.56 23.71
N SER A 232 20.00 0.19 22.45
CA SER A 232 18.66 -0.10 21.92
C SER A 232 17.95 -1.23 22.67
N ASP A 233 18.68 -2.24 23.14
CA ASP A 233 18.08 -3.39 23.83
C ASP A 233 17.58 -2.97 25.21
N MET A 234 18.35 -2.14 25.92
CA MET A 234 17.95 -1.56 27.19
C MET A 234 16.74 -0.63 27.02
N PHE A 235 16.73 0.19 25.96
CA PHE A 235 15.59 1.03 25.62
C PHE A 235 14.30 0.22 25.43
N ILE A 236 14.36 -0.87 24.63
CA ILE A 236 13.18 -1.73 24.40
C ILE A 236 12.76 -2.39 25.71
N LEU A 237 13.69 -2.98 26.44
CA LEU A 237 13.37 -3.72 27.67
C LEU A 237 12.70 -2.83 28.71
N GLU A 238 13.26 -1.65 28.98
CA GLU A 238 12.77 -0.84 30.09
C GLU A 238 11.63 0.09 29.69
N PHE A 239 11.70 0.75 28.53
CA PHE A 239 10.75 1.81 28.17
C PHE A 239 9.63 1.35 27.24
N ILE A 240 9.80 0.20 26.58
CA ILE A 240 8.77 -0.36 25.70
C ILE A 240 8.07 -1.55 26.35
N THR A 241 8.81 -2.47 26.98
CA THR A 241 8.24 -3.66 27.60
C THR A 241 8.12 -3.59 29.12
N ASN A 242 8.49 -2.47 29.75
CA ASN A 242 8.41 -2.27 31.20
C ASN A 242 9.08 -3.41 31.99
N ASN A 243 10.30 -3.77 31.59
CA ASN A 243 11.11 -4.88 32.13
C ASN A 243 10.51 -6.29 31.96
N ASN A 244 9.48 -6.45 31.12
CA ASN A 244 8.97 -7.78 30.78
C ASN A 244 9.92 -8.50 29.82
N GLN A 245 10.68 -9.46 30.35
CA GLN A 245 11.67 -10.24 29.61
C GLN A 245 11.06 -11.11 28.50
N ILE A 246 9.91 -11.73 28.74
CA ILE A 246 9.26 -12.59 27.75
C ILE A 246 8.81 -11.75 26.55
N LEU A 247 8.21 -10.59 26.81
CA LEU A 247 7.78 -9.67 25.76
C LEU A 247 8.99 -9.09 25.01
N PHE A 248 10.05 -8.73 25.72
CA PHE A 248 11.30 -8.24 25.14
C PHE A 248 11.89 -9.26 24.14
N GLN A 249 12.00 -10.54 24.52
CA GLN A 249 12.50 -11.59 23.62
C GLN A 249 11.59 -11.78 22.39
N LYS A 250 10.26 -11.75 22.58
CA LYS A 250 9.32 -11.81 21.46
C LYS A 250 9.50 -10.65 20.48
N MET A 251 9.66 -9.41 20.99
CA MET A 251 9.90 -8.23 20.16
C MET A 251 11.26 -8.32 19.44
N LYS A 252 12.31 -8.76 20.12
CA LYS A 252 13.65 -8.91 19.54
C LYS A 252 13.66 -9.92 18.38
N ASN A 253 12.97 -11.05 18.55
CA ASN A 253 12.82 -12.03 17.47
C ASN A 253 12.06 -11.44 16.27
N LYS A 254 10.97 -10.70 16.51
CA LYS A 254 10.22 -10.04 15.44
C LYS A 254 11.01 -8.96 14.70
N ILE A 255 11.83 -8.18 15.43
CA ILE A 255 12.76 -7.20 14.85
C ILE A 255 13.78 -7.91 13.93
N LYS A 256 14.31 -9.06 14.35
CA LYS A 256 15.25 -9.85 13.53
C LYS A 256 14.59 -10.40 12.26
N GLU A 257 13.40 -10.99 12.38
CA GLU A 257 12.63 -11.47 11.21
C GLU A 257 12.36 -10.32 10.22
N MET A 258 12.00 -9.14 10.74
CA MET A 258 11.74 -7.96 9.91
C MET A 258 13.00 -7.42 9.23
N ASP A 259 14.15 -7.49 9.88
CA ASP A 259 15.45 -7.10 9.30
C ASP A 259 15.79 -7.95 8.08
N GLU A 260 15.61 -9.27 8.16
CA GLU A 260 15.83 -10.20 7.03
C GLU A 260 14.87 -9.90 5.86
N SER A 261 13.60 -9.65 6.17
CA SER A 261 12.59 -9.27 5.18
C SER A 261 12.90 -7.92 4.52
N TYR A 262 13.35 -6.93 5.31
CA TYR A 262 13.73 -5.61 4.81
C TYR A 262 14.93 -5.68 3.88
N ARG A 263 16.00 -6.39 4.26
CA ARG A 263 17.19 -6.54 3.40
C ARG A 263 16.85 -7.21 2.07
N THR A 264 16.02 -8.26 2.11
CA THR A 264 15.54 -8.94 0.90
C THR A 264 14.76 -7.97 0.01
N TYR A 265 13.87 -7.18 0.61
CA TYR A 265 13.09 -6.19 -0.11
C TYR A 265 13.93 -5.08 -0.73
N ILE A 266 14.86 -4.49 0.02
CA ILE A 266 15.75 -3.46 -0.49
C ILE A 266 16.62 -3.99 -1.63
N GLY A 267 17.07 -5.25 -1.56
CA GLY A 267 17.75 -5.91 -2.66
C GLY A 267 16.91 -5.92 -3.93
N LEU A 268 15.62 -6.30 -3.85
CA LEU A 268 14.70 -6.23 -4.99
C LEU A 268 14.45 -4.79 -5.45
N ARG A 269 14.17 -3.88 -4.51
CA ARG A 269 13.85 -2.48 -4.80
C ARG A 269 14.95 -1.80 -5.59
N ASN A 270 16.21 -2.06 -5.25
CA ASN A 270 17.36 -1.51 -5.96
C ASN A 270 17.44 -1.99 -7.42
N THR A 271 16.79 -3.11 -7.77
CA THR A 271 16.75 -3.57 -9.16
C THR A 271 15.73 -2.85 -10.02
N PHE A 272 14.82 -2.06 -9.43
CA PHE A 272 13.76 -1.39 -10.20
C PHE A 272 14.25 -0.22 -11.04
N ASP A 273 15.41 0.33 -10.72
CA ASP A 273 16.07 1.34 -11.55
C ASP A 273 16.96 0.71 -12.64
N ASP A 274 17.11 -0.62 -12.64
CA ASP A 274 17.88 -1.32 -13.67
C ASP A 274 17.09 -1.41 -14.99
N GLU A 275 17.75 -1.12 -16.10
CA GLU A 275 17.16 -1.17 -17.45
C GLU A 275 16.56 -2.55 -17.77
N ASN A 276 17.26 -3.63 -17.40
CA ASN A 276 16.79 -5.00 -17.63
C ASN A 276 15.50 -5.31 -16.88
N THR A 277 15.38 -4.88 -15.63
CA THR A 277 14.18 -5.09 -14.82
C THR A 277 13.02 -4.25 -15.37
N THR A 278 13.29 -2.99 -15.71
CA THR A 278 12.30 -2.08 -16.29
C THR A 278 11.76 -2.64 -17.61
N ARG A 279 12.63 -3.19 -18.47
CA ARG A 279 12.22 -3.86 -19.71
C ARG A 279 11.29 -5.05 -19.47
N GLN A 280 11.64 -5.94 -18.52
CA GLN A 280 10.79 -7.10 -18.17
C GLN A 280 9.41 -6.68 -17.66
N ILE A 281 9.36 -5.59 -16.88
CA ILE A 281 8.12 -5.03 -16.37
C ILE A 281 7.31 -4.42 -17.51
N GLY A 282 7.95 -3.72 -18.45
CA GLY A 282 7.33 -3.23 -19.68
C GLY A 282 6.69 -4.35 -20.51
N GLU A 283 7.41 -5.44 -20.75
CA GLU A 283 6.88 -6.61 -21.47
C GLU A 283 5.67 -7.23 -20.76
N THR A 284 5.69 -7.27 -19.42
CA THR A 284 4.56 -7.75 -18.61
C THR A 284 3.37 -6.81 -18.73
N LEU A 285 3.61 -5.50 -18.71
CA LEU A 285 2.59 -4.48 -18.82
C LEU A 285 1.95 -4.46 -20.21
N ASP A 286 2.71 -4.64 -21.27
CA ASP A 286 2.18 -4.73 -22.64
C ASP A 286 1.17 -5.89 -22.76
N MET A 287 1.49 -7.05 -22.19
CA MET A 287 0.54 -8.17 -22.11
C MET A 287 -0.70 -7.83 -21.25
N CYS A 288 -0.54 -7.04 -20.18
CA CYS A 288 -1.69 -6.58 -19.38
C CYS A 288 -2.57 -5.60 -20.18
N ILE A 289 -1.99 -4.73 -21.00
CA ILE A 289 -2.73 -3.78 -21.86
C ILE A 289 -3.62 -4.52 -22.85
N ASP A 290 -3.07 -5.56 -23.50
CA ASP A 290 -3.85 -6.43 -24.40
C ASP A 290 -5.06 -7.05 -23.69
N ILE A 291 -4.87 -7.48 -22.44
CA ILE A 291 -5.93 -8.01 -21.58
C ILE A 291 -6.98 -6.93 -21.29
N TYR A 292 -6.58 -5.73 -20.89
CA TYR A 292 -7.51 -4.63 -20.58
C TYR A 292 -8.38 -4.27 -21.79
N ASP A 293 -7.79 -4.19 -22.98
CA ASP A 293 -8.51 -3.89 -24.21
C ASP A 293 -9.54 -4.98 -24.55
N MET A 294 -9.18 -6.25 -24.34
CA MET A 294 -10.13 -7.35 -24.47
C MET A 294 -11.28 -7.24 -23.46
N LEU A 295 -10.98 -6.98 -22.19
CA LEU A 295 -11.99 -6.82 -21.14
C LEU A 295 -12.96 -5.67 -21.46
N LYS A 296 -12.43 -4.55 -21.97
CA LYS A 296 -13.22 -3.39 -22.40
C LYS A 296 -14.18 -3.75 -23.55
N LYS A 297 -13.70 -4.50 -24.55
CA LYS A 297 -14.52 -5.02 -25.66
C LYS A 297 -15.62 -6.00 -25.18
N LYS A 298 -15.32 -6.86 -24.19
CA LYS A 298 -16.33 -7.74 -23.57
C LYS A 298 -17.40 -6.94 -22.82
N LYS A 299 -17.04 -5.87 -22.09
CA LYS A 299 -18.01 -5.00 -21.38
C LYS A 299 -18.90 -4.22 -22.34
N SER A 300 -18.35 -3.66 -23.42
CA SER A 300 -19.14 -2.91 -24.43
C SER A 300 -20.10 -3.81 -25.21
N SER A 301 -19.66 -5.02 -25.60
CA SER A 301 -20.51 -6.00 -26.27
C SER A 301 -21.67 -6.48 -25.38
N LYS A 302 -21.45 -6.73 -24.08
CA LYS A 302 -22.53 -7.03 -23.12
C LYS A 302 -23.54 -5.88 -22.99
N LYS A 303 -23.08 -4.62 -22.88
CA LYS A 303 -23.98 -3.43 -22.88
C LYS A 303 -24.79 -3.32 -24.18
N SER A 304 -24.18 -3.57 -25.34
CA SER A 304 -24.88 -3.53 -26.63
C SER A 304 -25.93 -4.64 -26.79
N LYS A 305 -25.66 -5.85 -26.26
CA LYS A 305 -26.63 -6.96 -26.25
C LYS A 305 -27.80 -6.66 -25.32
N ARG A 306 -27.56 -6.05 -24.15
CA ARG A 306 -28.60 -5.65 -23.21
C ARG A 306 -29.53 -4.59 -23.82
N LYS A 307 -28.97 -3.54 -24.44
CA LYS A 307 -29.77 -2.55 -25.20
C LYS A 307 -30.58 -3.16 -26.35
N LYS A 308 -30.08 -4.22 -27.02
CA LYS A 308 -30.83 -4.94 -28.07
C LYS A 308 -31.94 -5.84 -27.52
N LEU A 309 -31.81 -6.34 -26.30
CA LEU A 309 -32.85 -7.10 -25.59
C LEU A 309 -33.95 -6.15 -25.10
N ASP A 310 -33.58 -5.03 -24.48
CA ASP A 310 -34.53 -4.01 -24.03
C ASP A 310 -35.32 -3.43 -25.22
N ASN A 311 -34.66 -3.09 -26.34
CA ASN A 311 -35.34 -2.65 -27.57
C ASN A 311 -36.19 -3.74 -28.25
N LYS A 312 -35.98 -5.03 -27.95
CA LYS A 312 -36.84 -6.11 -28.47
C LYS A 312 -38.09 -6.30 -27.62
N GLU A 313 -38.02 -6.08 -26.31
CA GLU A 313 -39.20 -6.10 -25.43
C GLU A 313 -40.15 -4.93 -25.71
N ASP A 314 -39.62 -3.76 -26.08
CA ASP A 314 -40.42 -2.60 -26.49
C ASP A 314 -41.10 -2.80 -27.87
N ASN A 315 -40.49 -3.56 -28.79
CA ASN A 315 -41.09 -3.85 -30.11
C ASN A 315 -42.16 -4.97 -30.08
N VAL A 316 -42.15 -5.82 -29.06
CA VAL A 316 -43.17 -6.87 -28.86
C VAL A 316 -44.44 -6.30 -28.20
N THR A 317 -44.32 -5.20 -27.45
CA THR A 317 -45.47 -4.52 -26.83
C THR A 317 -46.22 -3.57 -27.79
N GLU A 318 -45.60 -3.07 -28.86
CA GLU A 318 -46.28 -2.24 -29.87
C GLU A 318 -47.07 -3.03 -30.93
N THR A 319 -46.69 -4.29 -31.22
CA THR A 319 -47.36 -5.11 -32.25
C THR A 319 -48.67 -5.75 -31.80
N SER A 320 -49.03 -5.67 -30.52
CA SER A 320 -50.25 -6.27 -29.95
C SER A 320 -51.44 -5.31 -29.74
N LYS A 321 -51.35 -4.05 -30.19
CA LYS A 321 -52.41 -3.02 -29.99
C LYS A 321 -53.15 -2.55 -31.24
N LYS A 322 -53.16 -3.31 -32.35
CA LYS A 322 -54.09 -3.07 -33.46
C LYS A 322 -54.99 -4.28 -33.67
N VAL A 323 -56.31 -4.03 -33.59
CA VAL A 323 -57.50 -4.93 -33.69
C VAL A 323 -58.12 -5.04 -32.28
N GLN A 324 -59.25 -4.41 -31.93
CA GLN A 324 -60.55 -4.30 -32.60
C GLN A 324 -61.28 -3.08 -32.00
N VAL A 325 -61.84 -2.19 -32.81
CA VAL A 325 -62.87 -1.22 -32.39
C VAL A 325 -64.14 -1.62 -33.11
N SER A 326 -65.15 -2.02 -32.33
CA SER A 326 -66.54 -2.17 -32.74
C SER A 326 -67.32 -0.97 -32.23
#